data_AF-A0A420T986-F1
#
_entry.id   AF-A0A420T986-F1
#
_cell.length_a   1.000
_cell.length_b   1.000
_cell.length_c   1.000
_cell.angle_alpha   90.00
_cell.angle_beta   90.00
_cell.angle_gamma   90.00
#
_symmetry.space_group_name_H-M   'P 1'
#
loop_
_entity.id
_entity.type
_entity.pdbx_description
1 polymer ?
#
loop_
_entity_poly.entity_id
_entity_poly.type
_entity_poly.pdbx_seq_one_letter_code
_entity_poly.pdbx_strand_id
1 'polypeptide(L)'
;MGAITSAKSFAGSIWVSIKSVCRAIKKAILTLLPFYGLTLILGFYQGIIIAQWYSQTKEQNARFLLKNVLEYKIIDYFDEPYDTWSNAAPVFHVPQIINPLKWTTQVGLKPPTVSGYGDEEELAGLGHLYRRTHRHSKAQQWQHWIYLSARQEPWRQPEGPILHDPWDKAFLELLEYRDKHDDMRRANFHYVSCQKSFLCGSWRVAAPALLHFTTEGNKSQLTDNSHDLPNYTPVNTRVFELPLRDIAIPGAFPSHFEQMRSLTATNSTFWQSKGTYSHFDQVIAQTSPVLRDAETASHWTYGFLVKAESKWTRLWGLEDTDLRGYAYLLAFASSTFPTFIYKFAPTNWASRGPGPEHKSKDPLAQTLRELVDMLSEEERERFRKTDRGEKILGLAEAGLKKEQWNTREEVLEDIRNALGLQRDRKVKGRSGRK
;
A
#
# COMPACT_ATOMS: atom_id res chain seq x y z
N MET A 1 10.23 -3.14 -54.86
CA MET A 1 11.26 -2.21 -54.35
C MET A 1 10.73 -0.88 -53.81
N GLY A 2 9.46 -0.50 -54.00
CA GLY A 2 8.91 0.81 -53.53
C GLY A 2 8.52 0.93 -52.05
N ALA A 3 8.40 -0.17 -51.29
CA ALA A 3 8.01 -0.12 -49.87
C ALA A 3 9.18 0.22 -48.91
N ILE A 4 10.42 -0.12 -49.30
CA ILE A 4 11.63 0.07 -48.47
C ILE A 4 12.10 1.54 -48.49
N THR A 5 11.82 2.27 -49.56
CA THR A 5 12.10 3.71 -49.68
C THR A 5 11.12 4.57 -48.87
N SER A 6 9.86 4.15 -48.76
CA SER A 6 8.82 4.81 -47.96
C SER A 6 9.12 4.77 -46.44
N ALA A 7 9.52 3.61 -45.92
CA ALA A 7 9.86 3.47 -44.49
C ALA A 7 11.11 4.27 -44.08
N LYS A 8 12.13 4.37 -44.96
CA LYS A 8 13.31 5.21 -44.71
C LYS A 8 13.02 6.70 -44.76
N SER A 9 12.14 7.13 -45.67
CA SER A 9 11.66 8.52 -45.76
C SER A 9 10.83 8.90 -44.53
N PHE A 10 9.95 8.01 -44.07
CA PHE A 10 9.14 8.20 -42.87
C PHE A 10 9.99 8.23 -41.59
N ALA A 11 10.95 7.30 -41.44
CA ALA A 11 11.91 7.31 -40.33
C ALA A 11 12.82 8.56 -40.36
N GLY A 12 13.22 9.02 -41.55
CA GLY A 12 13.95 10.28 -41.73
C GLY A 12 13.14 11.50 -41.30
N SER A 13 11.85 11.55 -41.65
CA SER A 13 10.93 12.63 -41.27
C SER A 13 10.66 12.66 -39.76
N ILE A 14 10.49 11.49 -39.13
CA ILE A 14 10.39 11.35 -37.67
C ILE A 14 11.68 11.81 -36.99
N TRP A 15 12.85 11.42 -37.51
CA TRP A 15 14.13 11.82 -36.95
C TRP A 15 14.42 13.32 -37.08
N VAL A 16 14.02 13.94 -38.19
CA VAL A 16 14.09 15.40 -38.39
C VAL A 16 13.13 16.12 -37.43
N SER A 17 11.93 15.58 -37.23
CA SER A 17 10.96 16.12 -36.26
C SER A 17 11.49 16.03 -34.83
N ILE A 18 12.05 14.88 -34.43
CA ILE A 18 12.71 14.70 -33.13
C ILE A 18 13.87 15.68 -32.96
N LYS A 19 14.75 15.82 -33.97
CA LYS A 19 15.85 16.79 -33.93
C LYS A 19 15.34 18.24 -33.83
N SER A 20 14.25 18.58 -34.51
CA SER A 20 13.64 19.90 -34.45
C SER A 20 13.07 20.20 -33.06
N VAL A 21 12.34 19.24 -32.49
CA VAL A 21 11.81 19.30 -31.12
C VAL A 21 12.95 19.43 -30.11
N CYS A 22 14.00 18.61 -30.23
CA CYS A 22 15.19 18.71 -29.35
C CYS A 22 15.90 20.08 -29.48
N ARG A 23 15.98 20.66 -30.68
CA ARG A 23 16.56 22.01 -30.87
C ARG A 23 15.67 23.11 -30.28
N ALA A 24 14.35 23.00 -30.42
CA ALA A 24 13.39 23.94 -29.85
C ALA A 24 13.44 23.89 -28.32
N ILE A 25 13.42 22.70 -27.73
CA ILE A 25 13.60 22.46 -26.29
C ILE A 25 14.95 23.04 -25.83
N LYS A 26 16.04 22.76 -26.54
CA LYS A 26 17.37 23.32 -26.22
C LYS A 26 17.36 24.85 -26.20
N LYS A 27 16.74 25.50 -27.19
CA LYS A 27 16.64 26.96 -27.26
C LYS A 27 15.80 27.53 -26.11
N ALA A 28 14.65 26.93 -25.83
CA ALA A 28 13.78 27.32 -24.73
C ALA A 28 14.50 27.19 -23.37
N ILE A 29 15.21 26.08 -23.14
CA ILE A 29 16.02 25.88 -21.93
C ILE A 29 17.13 26.94 -21.83
N LEU A 30 17.82 27.27 -22.93
CA LEU A 30 18.88 28.29 -22.93
C LEU A 30 18.35 29.69 -22.60
N THR A 31 17.17 30.05 -23.11
CA THR A 31 16.55 31.36 -22.83
C THR A 31 15.98 31.44 -21.42
N LEU A 32 15.58 30.31 -20.84
CA LEU A 32 15.02 30.23 -19.49
C LEU A 32 16.10 30.05 -18.41
N LEU A 33 17.31 29.61 -18.78
CA LEU A 33 18.43 29.34 -17.87
C LEU A 33 18.76 30.48 -16.87
N PRO A 34 18.74 31.77 -17.26
CA PRO A 34 19.07 32.86 -16.34
C PRO A 34 18.04 33.04 -15.21
N PHE A 35 16.78 32.72 -15.48
CA PHE A 35 15.66 32.92 -14.54
C PHE A 35 15.25 31.62 -13.84
N TYR A 36 15.35 30.48 -14.52
CA TYR A 36 14.88 29.17 -14.07
C TYR A 36 16.00 28.13 -13.93
N GLY A 37 17.27 28.52 -14.08
CA GLY A 37 18.40 27.59 -13.95
C GLY A 37 18.43 26.88 -12.59
N LEU A 38 18.15 27.61 -11.51
CA LEU A 38 18.02 27.02 -10.17
C LEU A 38 16.82 26.06 -10.07
N THR A 39 15.67 26.43 -10.65
CA THR A 39 14.47 25.57 -10.70
C THR A 39 14.72 24.28 -11.49
N LEU A 40 15.47 24.34 -12.59
CA LEU A 40 15.85 23.17 -13.38
C LEU A 40 16.78 22.25 -12.58
N ILE A 41 17.84 22.80 -11.96
CA ILE A 41 18.76 22.02 -11.14
C ILE A 41 18.01 21.39 -9.96
N LEU A 42 17.12 22.16 -9.32
CA LEU A 42 16.31 21.68 -8.20
C LEU A 42 15.38 20.54 -8.63
N GLY A 43 14.63 20.71 -9.72
CA GLY A 43 13.78 19.65 -10.27
C GLY A 43 14.56 18.38 -10.59
N PHE A 44 15.76 18.52 -11.15
CA PHE A 44 16.64 17.39 -11.42
C PHE A 44 17.02 16.63 -10.14
N TYR A 45 17.49 17.34 -9.09
CA TYR A 45 17.82 16.71 -7.80
C TYR A 45 16.61 16.06 -7.13
N GLN A 46 15.48 16.75 -7.07
CA GLN A 46 14.25 16.22 -6.47
C GLN A 46 13.78 14.96 -7.21
N GLY A 47 13.91 14.93 -8.54
CA GLY A 47 13.58 13.75 -9.34
C GLY A 47 14.45 12.53 -9.05
N ILE A 48 15.75 12.72 -8.75
CA ILE A 48 16.64 11.63 -8.31
C ILE A 48 16.25 11.14 -6.92
N ILE A 49 16.07 12.05 -5.96
CA ILE A 49 15.74 11.73 -4.57
C ILE A 49 14.43 10.93 -4.52
N ILE A 50 13.38 11.41 -5.22
CA ILE A 50 12.07 10.76 -5.26
C ILE A 50 12.14 9.41 -5.98
N ALA A 51 12.87 9.29 -7.10
CA ALA A 51 13.03 8.02 -7.80
C ALA A 51 13.74 6.97 -6.93
N GLN A 52 14.79 7.36 -6.20
CA GLN A 52 15.52 6.48 -5.30
C GLN A 52 14.65 6.02 -4.14
N TRP A 53 13.96 6.97 -3.48
CA TRP A 53 13.01 6.67 -2.41
C TRP A 53 11.91 5.72 -2.90
N TYR A 54 11.26 6.03 -4.02
CA TYR A 54 10.16 5.22 -4.56
C TYR A 54 10.60 3.78 -4.85
N SER A 55 11.77 3.62 -5.49
CA SER A 55 12.37 2.31 -5.78
C SER A 55 12.69 1.52 -4.51
N GLN A 56 13.30 2.16 -3.51
CA GLN A 56 13.59 1.51 -2.22
C GLN A 56 12.32 1.09 -1.49
N THR A 57 11.30 1.95 -1.45
CA THR A 57 10.03 1.61 -0.81
C THR A 57 9.31 0.49 -1.55
N LYS A 58 9.37 0.44 -2.89
CA LYS A 58 8.78 -0.66 -3.67
C LYS A 58 9.45 -2.01 -3.32
N GLU A 59 10.78 -2.04 -3.23
CA GLU A 59 11.53 -3.23 -2.80
C GLU A 59 11.19 -3.64 -1.35
N GLN A 60 11.08 -2.66 -0.44
CA GLN A 60 10.66 -2.91 0.94
C GLN A 60 9.24 -3.46 1.02
N ASN A 61 8.31 -2.92 0.24
CA ASN A 61 6.93 -3.39 0.17
C ASN A 61 6.86 -4.85 -0.29
N ALA A 62 7.61 -5.24 -1.32
CA ALA A 62 7.69 -6.64 -1.77
C ALA A 62 8.22 -7.58 -0.65
N ARG A 63 9.21 -7.11 0.14
CA ARG A 63 9.68 -7.86 1.33
C ARG A 63 8.61 -7.96 2.41
N PHE A 64 7.85 -6.90 2.64
CA PHE A 64 6.73 -6.92 3.59
C PHE A 64 5.62 -7.85 3.14
N LEU A 65 5.33 -7.93 1.83
CA LEU A 65 4.36 -8.90 1.31
C LEU A 65 4.75 -10.32 1.69
N LEU A 66 5.99 -10.71 1.37
CA LEU A 66 6.52 -12.04 1.71
C LEU A 66 6.45 -12.30 3.22
N LYS A 67 6.86 -11.32 4.03
CA LYS A 67 6.84 -11.41 5.49
C LYS A 67 5.42 -11.57 6.03
N ASN A 68 4.47 -10.74 5.60
CA ASN A 68 3.10 -10.78 6.11
C ASN A 68 2.35 -12.04 5.68
N VAL A 69 2.57 -12.55 4.46
CA VAL A 69 1.97 -13.83 4.03
C VAL A 69 2.57 -15.00 4.81
N LEU A 70 3.89 -14.99 5.05
CA LEU A 70 4.54 -16.00 5.89
C LEU A 70 4.02 -15.96 7.33
N GLU A 71 3.93 -14.77 7.94
CA GLU A 71 3.37 -14.59 9.29
C GLU A 71 1.92 -15.09 9.36
N TYR A 72 1.10 -14.78 8.35
CA TYR A 72 -0.25 -15.30 8.25
C TYR A 72 -0.25 -16.84 8.17
N LYS A 73 0.62 -17.47 7.37
CA LYS A 73 0.70 -18.94 7.28
C LYS A 73 1.08 -19.60 8.60
N ILE A 74 1.99 -18.98 9.35
CA ILE A 74 2.38 -19.45 10.68
C ILE A 74 1.18 -19.33 11.63
N ILE A 75 0.46 -18.21 11.60
CA ILE A 75 -0.75 -18.01 12.43
C ILE A 75 -1.84 -19.03 12.06
N ASP A 76 -2.13 -19.20 10.77
CA ASP A 76 -3.13 -20.12 10.21
C ASP A 76 -2.83 -21.58 10.58
N TYR A 77 -1.54 -21.95 10.71
CA TYR A 77 -1.14 -23.28 11.18
C TYR A 77 -1.58 -23.59 12.61
N PHE A 78 -1.60 -22.57 13.49
CA PHE A 78 -2.05 -22.70 14.88
C PHE A 78 -3.54 -22.40 15.07
N ASP A 79 -4.23 -21.99 14.01
CA ASP A 79 -5.65 -21.65 14.04
C ASP A 79 -6.47 -22.95 13.94
N GLU A 80 -6.93 -23.48 15.07
CA GLU A 80 -7.87 -24.61 15.06
C GLU A 80 -9.20 -24.18 14.42
N PRO A 81 -9.91 -25.05 13.67
CA PRO A 81 -11.20 -24.73 13.07
C PRO A 81 -12.32 -24.39 14.08
N TYR A 82 -12.07 -24.48 15.39
CA TYR A 82 -13.06 -24.26 16.45
C TYR A 82 -12.61 -23.29 17.56
N ASP A 83 -11.40 -22.75 17.51
CA ASP A 83 -10.99 -21.65 18.38
C ASP A 83 -9.99 -20.79 17.64
N THR A 84 -10.50 -19.65 17.16
CA THR A 84 -9.78 -18.69 16.34
C THR A 84 -8.63 -18.08 17.15
N TRP A 85 -7.42 -18.63 17.08
CA TRP A 85 -6.18 -17.95 17.44
C TRP A 85 -6.00 -16.67 16.59
N SER A 86 -6.40 -16.67 15.32
CA SER A 86 -6.33 -15.49 14.44
C SER A 86 -7.37 -14.41 14.78
N ASN A 87 -8.42 -14.75 15.53
CA ASN A 87 -9.37 -13.80 16.15
C ASN A 87 -9.32 -13.84 17.69
N ALA A 88 -8.31 -14.46 18.32
CA ALA A 88 -8.24 -14.61 19.78
C ALA A 88 -7.79 -13.29 20.38
N ALA A 89 -8.79 -12.53 20.85
CA ALA A 89 -8.72 -11.16 21.34
C ALA A 89 -8.37 -10.15 20.22
N PRO A 90 -9.32 -9.83 19.33
CA PRO A 90 -9.14 -8.65 18.48
C PRO A 90 -8.98 -7.47 19.44
N VAL A 91 -7.88 -6.75 19.34
CA VAL A 91 -7.50 -5.69 20.30
C VAL A 91 -8.62 -4.68 20.48
N PHE A 92 -9.26 -4.36 19.36
CA PHE A 92 -10.37 -3.43 19.27
C PHE A 92 -11.73 -4.14 19.22
N HIS A 93 -11.75 -5.47 19.42
CA HIS A 93 -12.90 -6.33 19.20
C HIS A 93 -13.55 -6.17 17.81
N VAL A 94 -12.74 -5.85 16.80
CA VAL A 94 -13.10 -5.81 15.37
C VAL A 94 -12.13 -6.68 14.56
N PRO A 95 -12.53 -7.22 13.41
CA PRO A 95 -11.66 -8.09 12.61
C PRO A 95 -10.35 -7.43 12.19
N GLN A 96 -9.23 -8.13 12.37
CA GLN A 96 -7.92 -7.72 11.86
C GLN A 96 -7.70 -8.23 10.44
N ILE A 97 -7.22 -7.36 9.56
CA ILE A 97 -6.71 -7.78 8.25
C ILE A 97 -5.25 -8.20 8.40
N ILE A 98 -5.01 -9.51 8.51
CA ILE A 98 -3.68 -10.11 8.66
C ILE A 98 -3.15 -10.61 7.31
N ASN A 99 -4.02 -11.21 6.49
CA ASN A 99 -3.62 -11.75 5.19
C ASN A 99 -3.73 -10.68 4.09
N PRO A 100 -2.60 -10.15 3.57
CA PRO A 100 -2.61 -9.12 2.54
C PRO A 100 -3.14 -9.62 1.19
N LEU A 101 -3.25 -10.93 0.95
CA LEU A 101 -3.79 -11.48 -0.30
C LEU A 101 -5.32 -11.57 -0.29
N LYS A 102 -5.96 -11.54 0.89
CA LYS A 102 -7.42 -11.73 1.06
C LYS A 102 -8.13 -10.50 1.61
N TRP A 103 -7.43 -9.38 1.81
CA TRP A 103 -7.97 -8.18 2.47
C TRP A 103 -9.29 -7.67 1.85
N THR A 104 -9.41 -7.66 0.52
CA THR A 104 -10.64 -7.21 -0.15
C THR A 104 -11.84 -8.09 0.21
N THR A 105 -11.64 -9.41 0.22
CA THR A 105 -12.71 -10.36 0.56
C THR A 105 -13.13 -10.25 2.02
N GLN A 106 -12.20 -9.95 2.94
CA GLN A 106 -12.50 -9.72 4.36
C GLN A 106 -13.41 -8.49 4.54
N VAL A 107 -13.21 -7.45 3.72
CA VAL A 107 -14.02 -6.22 3.70
C VAL A 107 -15.31 -6.38 2.85
N GLY A 108 -15.56 -7.56 2.28
CA GLY A 108 -16.75 -7.82 1.45
C GLY A 108 -16.68 -7.24 0.04
N LEU A 109 -15.48 -7.00 -0.47
CA LEU A 109 -15.20 -6.46 -1.81
C LEU A 109 -14.75 -7.56 -2.78
N LYS A 110 -14.98 -7.31 -4.07
CA LYS A 110 -14.40 -8.11 -5.14
C LYS A 110 -12.89 -7.84 -5.19
N PRO A 111 -12.05 -8.89 -5.32
CA PRO A 111 -10.62 -8.72 -5.56
C PRO A 111 -10.33 -7.84 -6.79
N PRO A 112 -9.25 -7.03 -6.76
CA PRO A 112 -8.84 -6.26 -7.92
C PRO A 112 -8.48 -7.18 -9.08
N THR A 113 -8.69 -6.72 -10.31
CA THR A 113 -8.25 -7.46 -11.50
C THR A 113 -6.77 -7.17 -11.70
N VAL A 114 -5.93 -8.15 -11.41
CA VAL A 114 -4.48 -8.05 -11.65
C VAL A 114 -4.18 -8.25 -13.13
N SER A 115 -3.24 -7.47 -13.66
CA SER A 115 -2.88 -7.45 -15.08
C SER A 115 -2.09 -8.69 -15.52
N GLY A 116 -1.56 -9.46 -14.57
CA GLY A 116 -0.71 -10.62 -14.83
C GLY A 116 0.74 -10.25 -15.19
N TYR A 117 1.12 -8.97 -15.15
CA TYR A 117 2.50 -8.51 -15.38
C TYR A 117 3.38 -8.54 -14.13
N GLY A 118 2.82 -8.96 -12.99
CA GLY A 118 3.57 -9.22 -11.76
C GLY A 118 3.91 -7.98 -10.92
N ASP A 119 3.11 -6.92 -10.99
CA ASP A 119 3.24 -5.81 -10.06
C ASP A 119 2.55 -6.14 -8.72
N GLU A 120 3.34 -6.31 -7.65
CA GLU A 120 2.80 -6.66 -6.34
C GLU A 120 1.82 -5.61 -5.82
N GLU A 121 2.05 -4.33 -6.10
CA GLU A 121 1.21 -3.23 -5.58
C GLU A 121 -0.24 -3.32 -6.10
N GLU A 122 -0.51 -4.00 -7.23
CA GLU A 122 -1.87 -4.24 -7.73
C GLU A 122 -2.73 -5.08 -6.75
N LEU A 123 -2.11 -5.97 -5.97
CA LEU A 123 -2.82 -6.79 -4.97
C LEU A 123 -3.47 -5.94 -3.87
N ALA A 124 -2.89 -4.78 -3.59
CA ALA A 124 -3.38 -3.82 -2.62
C ALA A 124 -4.08 -2.61 -3.27
N GLY A 125 -4.43 -2.68 -4.56
CA GLY A 125 -5.04 -1.57 -5.28
C GLY A 125 -6.31 -1.03 -4.59
N LEU A 126 -6.33 0.27 -4.28
CA LEU A 126 -7.52 1.00 -3.81
C LEU A 126 -8.32 1.64 -4.96
N GLY A 127 -7.74 1.68 -6.17
CA GLY A 127 -8.41 2.10 -7.39
C GLY A 127 -9.22 0.95 -7.97
N HIS A 128 -10.48 1.21 -8.32
CA HIS A 128 -11.37 0.24 -8.97
C HIS A 128 -11.80 -0.95 -8.11
N LEU A 129 -12.28 -0.67 -6.90
CA LEU A 129 -12.92 -1.65 -6.04
C LEU A 129 -14.41 -1.79 -6.37
N TYR A 130 -14.95 -2.99 -6.15
CA TYR A 130 -16.35 -3.29 -6.44
C TYR A 130 -16.97 -4.10 -5.31
N ARG A 131 -18.24 -3.84 -5.03
CA ARG A 131 -19.06 -4.61 -4.09
C ARG A 131 -20.20 -5.29 -4.84
N ARG A 132 -20.53 -6.53 -4.47
CA ARG A 132 -21.68 -7.23 -5.07
C ARG A 132 -22.98 -6.49 -4.75
N THR A 133 -23.76 -6.18 -5.77
CA THR A 133 -25.06 -5.52 -5.64
C THR A 133 -26.12 -6.52 -5.17
N HIS A 134 -26.84 -6.21 -4.09
CA HIS A 134 -27.98 -7.02 -3.68
C HIS A 134 -29.25 -6.57 -4.42
N ARG A 135 -29.92 -7.52 -5.10
CA ARG A 135 -31.08 -7.27 -5.99
C ARG A 135 -32.30 -6.61 -5.30
N HIS A 136 -32.34 -6.53 -3.97
CA HIS A 136 -33.49 -6.06 -3.21
C HIS A 136 -33.18 -4.99 -2.15
N SER A 137 -31.95 -4.47 -2.08
CA SER A 137 -31.68 -3.36 -1.15
C SER A 137 -32.14 -2.05 -1.76
N LYS A 138 -33.21 -1.44 -1.22
CA LYS A 138 -33.41 0.01 -1.37
C LYS A 138 -32.08 0.66 -0.96
N ALA A 139 -31.55 1.51 -1.84
CA ALA A 139 -30.17 1.98 -1.85
C ALA A 139 -29.77 2.77 -0.59
N GLN A 140 -29.55 2.08 0.54
CA GLN A 140 -28.75 2.63 1.62
C GLN A 140 -27.30 2.57 1.16
N GLN A 141 -26.66 3.73 1.15
CA GLN A 141 -25.26 3.87 0.80
C GLN A 141 -24.44 2.97 1.73
N TRP A 142 -23.71 2.03 1.15
CA TRP A 142 -22.79 1.22 1.93
C TRP A 142 -21.58 2.06 2.27
N GLN A 143 -21.16 1.95 3.53
CA GLN A 143 -19.96 2.57 4.08
C GLN A 143 -19.23 1.49 4.85
N HIS A 144 -17.90 1.50 4.80
CA HIS A 144 -17.05 0.60 5.59
C HIS A 144 -15.74 1.30 5.92
N TRP A 145 -15.19 1.00 7.09
CA TRP A 145 -14.00 1.67 7.60
C TRP A 145 -12.87 0.68 7.90
N ILE A 146 -11.64 1.05 7.57
CA ILE A 146 -10.44 0.35 8.05
C ILE A 146 -9.60 1.34 8.83
N TYR A 147 -9.37 1.05 10.11
CA TYR A 147 -8.43 1.80 10.93
C TYR A 147 -7.01 1.27 10.75
N LEU A 148 -6.08 2.18 10.50
CA LEU A 148 -4.68 1.91 10.29
C LEU A 148 -3.93 2.33 11.56
N SER A 149 -3.60 1.37 12.41
CA SER A 149 -2.83 1.63 13.64
C SER A 149 -1.35 1.79 13.30
N ALA A 150 -0.70 2.75 13.96
CA ALA A 150 0.74 2.94 13.85
C ALA A 150 1.56 1.86 14.58
N ARG A 151 0.92 1.02 15.42
CA ARG A 151 1.58 0.02 16.28
C ARG A 151 1.62 -1.37 15.66
N GLN A 152 2.76 -2.07 15.79
CA GLN A 152 2.96 -3.41 15.20
C GLN A 152 2.05 -4.50 15.80
N GLU A 153 1.93 -4.57 17.12
CA GLU A 153 1.30 -5.70 17.82
C GLU A 153 0.48 -5.21 19.02
N PRO A 154 -0.65 -4.53 18.78
CA PRO A 154 -1.48 -4.04 19.87
C PRO A 154 -1.97 -5.18 20.80
N TRP A 155 -2.06 -6.44 20.35
CA TRP A 155 -2.57 -7.59 21.13
C TRP A 155 -1.59 -8.25 22.11
N ARG A 156 -0.26 -8.03 22.01
CA ARG A 156 0.74 -8.73 22.85
C ARG A 156 0.88 -8.17 24.27
N GLN A 157 -0.12 -7.47 24.78
CA GLN A 157 0.02 -6.60 25.94
C GLN A 157 -1.01 -6.95 27.02
N PRO A 158 -0.64 -7.77 28.02
CA PRO A 158 -1.57 -8.26 29.04
C PRO A 158 -2.08 -7.18 30.01
N GLU A 159 -1.36 -6.05 30.15
CA GLU A 159 -1.79 -4.80 30.81
C GLU A 159 -1.12 -3.56 30.14
N GLY A 160 -1.05 -3.49 28.80
CA GLY A 160 -0.02 -2.65 28.13
C GLY A 160 -0.46 -1.62 27.05
N PRO A 161 0.53 -0.96 26.40
CA PRO A 161 0.50 0.23 25.53
C PRO A 161 -0.61 0.50 24.48
N ILE A 162 -1.63 -0.34 24.29
CA ILE A 162 -2.83 0.04 23.51
C ILE A 162 -3.41 1.37 24.05
N LEU A 163 -3.25 1.60 25.35
CA LEU A 163 -3.64 2.83 26.06
C LEU A 163 -2.59 3.96 26.02
N HIS A 164 -1.39 3.74 25.47
CA HIS A 164 -0.36 4.78 25.34
C HIS A 164 -0.43 5.51 24.01
N ASP A 165 -0.88 4.86 22.94
CA ASP A 165 -1.15 5.57 21.70
C ASP A 165 -2.50 6.28 21.79
N PRO A 166 -2.52 7.63 21.73
CA PRO A 166 -3.76 8.37 21.92
C PRO A 166 -4.76 8.14 20.79
N TRP A 167 -4.33 7.67 19.61
CA TRP A 167 -5.22 7.34 18.51
C TRP A 167 -5.82 5.95 18.62
N ASP A 168 -5.03 4.95 19.04
CA ASP A 168 -5.58 3.61 19.31
C ASP A 168 -6.60 3.67 20.46
N LYS A 169 -6.31 4.46 21.51
CA LYS A 169 -7.27 4.73 22.59
C LYS A 169 -8.54 5.43 22.09
N ALA A 170 -8.40 6.48 21.28
CA ALA A 170 -9.53 7.19 20.70
C ALA A 170 -10.37 6.28 19.79
N PHE A 171 -9.74 5.33 19.10
CA PHE A 171 -10.44 4.34 18.29
C PHE A 171 -11.24 3.36 19.15
N LEU A 172 -10.69 2.86 20.27
CA LEU A 172 -11.45 2.08 21.25
C LEU A 172 -12.66 2.85 21.76
N GLU A 173 -12.45 4.09 22.21
CA GLU A 173 -13.52 4.97 22.69
C GLU A 173 -14.60 5.20 21.62
N LEU A 174 -14.20 5.36 20.35
CA LEU A 174 -15.12 5.47 19.21
C LEU A 174 -15.97 4.22 19.05
N LEU A 175 -15.37 3.03 19.12
CA LEU A 175 -16.09 1.77 18.96
C LEU A 175 -17.11 1.59 20.09
N GLU A 176 -16.69 1.82 21.35
CA GLU A 176 -17.60 1.77 22.50
C GLU A 176 -18.74 2.79 22.40
N TYR A 177 -18.45 3.99 21.92
CA TYR A 177 -19.48 5.01 21.67
C TYR A 177 -20.48 4.52 20.61
N ARG A 178 -20.01 3.95 19.50
CA ARG A 178 -20.88 3.48 18.41
C ARG A 178 -21.75 2.30 18.82
N ASP A 179 -21.25 1.37 19.63
CA ASP A 179 -22.08 0.26 20.10
C ASP A 179 -23.27 0.72 20.96
N LYS A 180 -23.14 1.88 21.61
CA LYS A 180 -24.19 2.50 22.43
C LYS A 180 -25.13 3.41 21.64
N HIS A 181 -24.63 4.08 20.59
CA HIS A 181 -25.34 5.21 19.96
C HIS A 181 -25.61 5.06 18.45
N ASP A 182 -25.17 3.98 17.80
CA ASP A 182 -25.24 3.84 16.34
C ASP A 182 -25.65 2.42 15.90
N ASP A 183 -26.50 2.35 14.87
CA ASP A 183 -27.08 1.10 14.37
C ASP A 183 -26.03 0.19 13.72
N MET A 184 -25.02 0.77 13.07
CA MET A 184 -23.95 0.01 12.41
C MET A 184 -22.93 -0.60 13.39
N ARG A 185 -22.88 -0.10 14.64
CA ARG A 185 -22.00 -0.59 15.72
C ARG A 185 -20.53 -0.74 15.28
N ARG A 186 -19.76 -1.59 15.96
CA ARG A 186 -18.36 -1.93 15.60
C ARG A 186 -18.20 -2.84 14.37
N ALA A 187 -19.27 -3.45 13.86
CA ALA A 187 -19.22 -4.38 12.72
C ALA A 187 -18.77 -3.72 11.41
N ASN A 188 -18.85 -2.39 11.34
CA ASN A 188 -18.47 -1.59 10.19
C ASN A 188 -16.97 -1.27 10.10
N PHE A 189 -16.17 -1.80 11.04
CA PHE A 189 -14.74 -1.54 11.11
C PHE A 189 -13.93 -2.80 10.91
N HIS A 190 -12.77 -2.62 10.28
CA HIS A 190 -11.63 -3.53 10.38
C HIS A 190 -10.43 -2.73 10.87
N TYR A 191 -9.36 -3.43 11.26
CA TYR A 191 -8.09 -2.76 11.50
C TYR A 191 -6.91 -3.45 10.81
N VAL A 192 -5.89 -2.65 10.53
CA VAL A 192 -4.57 -3.08 10.03
C VAL A 192 -3.52 -2.47 10.95
N SER A 193 -2.53 -3.26 11.35
CA SER A 193 -1.30 -2.78 11.97
C SER A 193 -0.33 -2.37 10.86
N CYS A 194 0.12 -1.12 10.82
CA CYS A 194 0.90 -0.61 9.69
C CYS A 194 2.41 -0.77 9.83
N GLN A 195 2.93 -1.03 11.03
CA GLN A 195 4.37 -1.18 11.22
C GLN A 195 4.87 -2.42 10.46
N LYS A 196 5.60 -2.20 9.35
CA LYS A 196 6.06 -3.25 8.42
C LYS A 196 4.91 -4.02 7.73
N SER A 197 3.85 -3.30 7.37
CA SER A 197 2.71 -3.84 6.61
C SER A 197 2.83 -3.55 5.13
N PHE A 198 2.66 -4.59 4.32
CA PHE A 198 2.55 -4.47 2.87
C PHE A 198 1.38 -3.55 2.47
N LEU A 199 0.20 -3.72 3.08
CA LEU A 199 -0.99 -2.95 2.72
C LEU A 199 -0.78 -1.45 2.92
N CYS A 200 -0.30 -1.03 4.09
CA CYS A 200 -0.06 0.39 4.36
C CYS A 200 1.05 0.97 3.46
N GLY A 201 2.10 0.18 3.19
CA GLY A 201 3.17 0.56 2.27
C GLY A 201 2.70 0.71 0.82
N SER A 202 1.85 -0.18 0.33
CA SER A 202 1.29 -0.13 -1.03
C SER A 202 0.24 0.97 -1.19
N TRP A 203 -0.57 1.22 -0.16
CA TRP A 203 -1.52 2.35 -0.15
C TRP A 203 -0.82 3.70 -0.02
N ARG A 204 0.48 3.72 0.34
CA ARG A 204 1.28 4.92 0.58
C ARG A 204 0.66 5.82 1.64
N VAL A 205 0.18 5.20 2.73
CA VAL A 205 -0.52 5.90 3.82
C VAL A 205 0.34 5.92 5.08
N ALA A 206 0.47 7.10 5.68
CA ALA A 206 1.06 7.28 7.00
C ALA A 206 0.02 6.99 8.10
N ALA A 207 0.29 5.96 8.91
CA ALA A 207 -0.50 5.68 10.10
C ALA A 207 -0.15 6.67 11.23
N PRO A 208 -1.11 7.04 12.10
CA PRO A 208 -2.48 6.53 12.17
C PRO A 208 -3.38 7.12 11.08
N ALA A 209 -4.28 6.30 10.53
CA ALA A 209 -5.18 6.74 9.47
C ALA A 209 -6.49 5.96 9.44
N LEU A 210 -7.49 6.52 8.75
CA LEU A 210 -8.77 5.86 8.46
C LEU A 210 -8.97 5.75 6.95
N LEU A 211 -9.23 4.54 6.46
CA LEU A 211 -9.73 4.32 5.11
C LEU A 211 -11.24 4.22 5.14
N HIS A 212 -11.91 4.99 4.28
CA HIS A 212 -13.36 4.96 4.12
C HIS A 212 -13.70 4.40 2.74
N PHE A 213 -14.49 3.33 2.72
CA PHE A 213 -15.00 2.70 1.52
C PHE A 213 -16.48 3.02 1.40
N THR A 214 -16.92 3.51 0.25
CA THR A 214 -18.34 3.81 0.06
C THR A 214 -18.82 3.60 -1.37
N THR A 215 -20.10 3.24 -1.52
CA THR A 215 -20.78 3.16 -2.82
C THR A 215 -21.42 4.49 -3.25
N GLU A 216 -20.98 5.61 -2.69
CA GLU A 216 -21.49 6.94 -3.07
C GLU A 216 -21.23 7.24 -4.56
N GLY A 217 -22.24 7.81 -5.23
CA GLY A 217 -21.99 8.58 -6.45
C GLY A 217 -22.08 7.84 -7.78
N ASN A 218 -23.10 7.00 -8.01
CA ASN A 218 -23.45 6.55 -9.37
C ASN A 218 -24.87 6.96 -9.78
N LYS A 219 -25.17 8.27 -9.70
CA LYS A 219 -26.34 8.88 -10.35
C LYS A 219 -25.97 9.81 -11.52
N SER A 220 -24.69 10.07 -11.75
CA SER A 220 -24.23 10.94 -12.84
C SER A 220 -23.80 10.11 -14.05
N GLN A 221 -24.65 10.15 -15.07
CA GLN A 221 -24.34 10.08 -16.50
C GLN A 221 -23.34 9.00 -16.95
N LEU A 222 -23.89 7.99 -17.64
CA LEU A 222 -23.46 7.46 -18.94
C LEU A 222 -22.24 8.17 -19.60
N THR A 223 -21.07 8.09 -18.97
CA THR A 223 -19.80 8.25 -19.67
C THR A 223 -19.25 6.85 -19.83
N ASP A 224 -19.37 6.36 -21.07
CA ASP A 224 -19.16 5.01 -21.63
C ASP A 224 -17.85 4.28 -21.32
N ASN A 225 -17.04 4.72 -20.35
CA ASN A 225 -15.69 4.20 -20.14
C ASN A 225 -15.44 3.53 -18.78
N SER A 226 -16.39 3.47 -17.84
CA SER A 226 -16.29 2.52 -16.73
C SER A 226 -16.80 1.17 -17.19
N HIS A 227 -15.96 0.14 -17.11
CA HIS A 227 -16.39 -1.25 -17.26
C HIS A 227 -17.36 -1.59 -16.12
N ASP A 228 -18.62 -1.22 -16.24
CA ASP A 228 -19.65 -1.53 -15.25
C ASP A 228 -19.83 -3.05 -15.18
N LEU A 229 -19.35 -3.64 -14.09
CA LEU A 229 -19.46 -5.08 -13.88
C LEU A 229 -20.91 -5.43 -13.52
N PRO A 230 -21.54 -6.40 -14.23
CA PRO A 230 -22.92 -6.76 -13.97
C PRO A 230 -23.09 -7.34 -12.56
N ASN A 231 -24.07 -6.83 -11.81
CA ASN A 231 -24.33 -7.14 -10.39
C ASN A 231 -23.25 -6.67 -9.41
N TYR A 232 -22.44 -5.67 -9.79
CA TYR A 232 -21.50 -5.01 -8.88
C TYR A 232 -21.71 -3.50 -8.88
N THR A 233 -21.45 -2.87 -7.73
CA THR A 233 -21.46 -1.43 -7.54
C THR A 233 -20.02 -0.98 -7.31
N PRO A 234 -19.53 0.08 -8.00
CA PRO A 234 -18.20 0.61 -7.75
C PRO A 234 -18.10 1.14 -6.32
N VAL A 235 -16.90 1.03 -5.75
CA VAL A 235 -16.57 1.49 -4.41
C VAL A 235 -15.49 2.55 -4.50
N ASN A 236 -15.81 3.71 -3.95
CA ASN A 236 -14.90 4.83 -3.79
C ASN A 236 -14.18 4.71 -2.45
N THR A 237 -12.85 4.83 -2.47
CA THR A 237 -12.02 4.83 -1.27
C THR A 237 -11.58 6.25 -0.95
N ARG A 238 -11.56 6.63 0.33
CA ARG A 238 -10.96 7.89 0.82
C ARG A 238 -9.99 7.57 1.94
N VAL A 239 -8.93 8.37 2.08
CA VAL A 239 -7.87 8.16 3.07
C VAL A 239 -7.77 9.36 3.98
N PHE A 240 -7.89 9.18 5.29
CA PHE A 240 -7.75 10.23 6.29
C PHE A 240 -6.52 9.93 7.15
N GLU A 241 -5.38 10.53 6.80
CA GLU A 241 -4.16 10.49 7.64
C GLU A 241 -4.33 11.44 8.82
N LEU A 242 -4.05 10.94 10.03
CA LEU A 242 -4.31 11.64 11.28
C LEU A 242 -3.01 12.14 11.93
N PRO A 243 -3.02 13.31 12.61
CA PRO A 243 -4.11 14.28 12.67
C PRO A 243 -4.39 14.93 11.31
N LEU A 244 -5.66 15.28 11.06
CA LEU A 244 -6.00 16.08 9.86
C LEU A 244 -5.31 17.45 9.95
N ARG A 245 -4.40 17.71 9.01
CA ARG A 245 -3.61 18.97 8.95
C ARG A 245 -4.33 20.08 8.19
N ASP A 246 -5.15 19.71 7.21
CA ASP A 246 -5.91 20.62 6.37
C ASP A 246 -7.38 20.55 6.79
N ILE A 247 -7.80 21.44 7.69
CA ILE A 247 -9.19 21.47 8.15
C ILE A 247 -9.94 22.57 7.39
N ALA A 248 -11.05 22.20 6.74
CA ALA A 248 -12.05 23.13 6.19
C ALA A 248 -12.86 23.86 7.29
N ILE A 249 -12.57 23.60 8.57
CA ILE A 249 -13.22 24.16 9.74
C ILE A 249 -12.16 24.94 10.53
N PRO A 250 -12.37 26.23 10.84
CA PRO A 250 -11.47 26.98 11.69
C PRO A 250 -11.55 26.42 13.13
N GLY A 251 -10.53 25.66 13.54
CA GLY A 251 -10.38 25.15 14.91
C GLY A 251 -9.69 23.78 14.97
N ALA A 252 -8.85 23.56 15.99
CA ALA A 252 -8.36 22.23 16.31
C ALA A 252 -9.48 21.40 16.94
N PHE A 253 -9.62 20.13 16.56
CA PHE A 253 -10.55 19.23 17.22
C PHE A 253 -10.21 19.14 18.72
N PRO A 254 -11.22 19.13 19.61
CA PRO A 254 -10.99 19.15 21.05
C PRO A 254 -10.33 17.87 21.58
N SER A 255 -10.44 16.75 20.85
CA SER A 255 -9.74 15.50 21.16
C SER A 255 -9.57 14.63 19.92
N HIS A 256 -8.67 13.64 20.00
CA HIS A 256 -8.50 12.60 18.98
C HIS A 256 -9.81 11.84 18.73
N PHE A 257 -10.55 11.53 19.80
CA PHE A 257 -11.87 10.91 19.74
C PHE A 257 -12.86 11.75 18.94
N GLU A 258 -12.97 13.06 19.20
CA GLU A 258 -13.90 13.91 18.46
C GLU A 258 -13.51 14.06 16.98
N GLN A 259 -12.21 14.04 16.66
CA GLN A 259 -11.79 14.00 15.25
C GLN A 259 -12.23 12.70 14.57
N MET A 260 -11.97 11.54 15.16
CA MET A 260 -12.40 10.24 14.60
C MET A 260 -13.94 10.11 14.55
N ARG A 261 -14.65 10.57 15.58
CA ARG A 261 -16.12 10.56 15.63
C ARG A 261 -16.72 11.44 14.55
N SER A 262 -16.22 12.65 14.36
CA SER A 262 -16.73 13.57 13.33
C SER A 262 -16.56 13.00 11.90
N LEU A 263 -15.47 12.27 11.66
CA LEU A 263 -15.21 11.59 10.39
C LEU A 263 -16.16 10.41 10.14
N THR A 264 -16.41 9.62 11.17
CA THR A 264 -17.03 8.29 11.03
C THR A 264 -18.50 8.23 11.41
N ALA A 265 -19.07 9.30 11.98
CA ALA A 265 -20.45 9.34 12.41
C ALA A 265 -21.42 9.11 11.24
N THR A 266 -22.42 8.25 11.46
CA THR A 266 -23.41 7.83 10.45
C THR A 266 -24.21 8.99 9.86
N ASN A 267 -24.42 10.06 10.64
CA ASN A 267 -25.11 11.28 10.24
C ASN A 267 -24.17 12.41 9.76
N SER A 268 -22.86 12.17 9.77
CA SER A 268 -21.88 13.15 9.32
C SER A 268 -21.63 13.01 7.83
N THR A 269 -21.51 14.15 7.14
CA THR A 269 -20.99 14.25 5.78
C THR A 269 -19.54 14.73 5.77
N PHE A 270 -18.90 14.87 6.93
CA PHE A 270 -17.54 15.41 7.02
C PHE A 270 -16.52 14.59 6.22
N TRP A 271 -16.72 13.28 6.08
CA TRP A 271 -15.90 12.44 5.21
C TRP A 271 -16.02 12.79 3.71
N GLN A 272 -17.05 13.52 3.26
CA GLN A 272 -17.16 14.04 1.89
C GLN A 272 -16.21 15.22 1.64
N SER A 273 -15.67 15.85 2.69
CA SER A 273 -14.72 16.97 2.56
C SER A 273 -13.41 16.55 1.89
N LYS A 274 -13.09 15.25 1.87
CA LYS A 274 -11.90 14.70 1.23
C LYS A 274 -12.25 14.00 -0.09
N GLY A 275 -11.45 14.27 -1.12
CA GLY A 275 -11.55 13.61 -2.42
C GLY A 275 -11.31 12.11 -2.34
N THR A 276 -11.71 11.40 -3.40
CA THR A 276 -11.41 9.97 -3.58
C THR A 276 -9.91 9.74 -3.69
N TYR A 277 -9.45 8.57 -3.23
CA TYR A 277 -8.06 8.16 -3.26
C TYR A 277 -7.49 8.27 -4.68
N SER A 278 -6.35 8.95 -4.77
CA SER A 278 -5.49 9.01 -5.93
C SER A 278 -4.12 8.53 -5.48
N HIS A 279 -3.59 7.49 -6.12
CA HIS A 279 -2.25 6.98 -5.79
C HIS A 279 -1.19 8.06 -6.03
N PHE A 280 -1.37 8.88 -7.08
CA PHE A 280 -0.48 10.00 -7.38
C PHE A 280 -0.46 11.04 -6.25
N ASP A 281 -1.63 11.42 -5.73
CA ASP A 281 -1.74 12.40 -4.65
C ASP A 281 -1.08 11.88 -3.37
N GLN A 282 -1.22 10.58 -3.06
CA GLN A 282 -0.55 9.97 -1.92
C GLN A 282 0.98 9.93 -2.10
N VAL A 283 1.47 9.60 -3.30
CA VAL A 283 2.91 9.66 -3.59
C VAL A 283 3.44 11.09 -3.41
N ILE A 284 2.71 12.11 -3.88
CA ILE A 284 3.10 13.51 -3.65
C ILE A 284 3.12 13.82 -2.14
N ALA A 285 2.07 13.46 -1.41
CA ALA A 285 2.00 13.71 0.03
C ALA A 285 3.17 13.08 0.80
N GLN A 286 3.53 11.83 0.47
CA GLN A 286 4.63 11.09 1.11
C GLN A 286 6.02 11.55 0.66
N THR A 287 6.17 12.17 -0.50
CA THR A 287 7.47 12.71 -0.95
C THR A 287 7.82 14.05 -0.29
N SER A 288 6.84 14.83 0.14
CA SER A 288 7.07 16.09 0.85
C SER A 288 7.99 15.96 2.08
N PRO A 289 7.73 15.04 3.04
CA PRO A 289 8.64 14.84 4.18
C PRO A 289 10.02 14.34 3.73
N VAL A 290 10.10 13.46 2.73
CA VAL A 290 11.38 12.95 2.20
C VAL A 290 12.25 14.10 1.66
N LEU A 291 11.66 15.04 0.93
CA LEU A 291 12.37 16.21 0.43
C LEU A 291 12.80 17.15 1.56
N ARG A 292 11.99 17.32 2.61
CA ARG A 292 12.36 18.11 3.81
C ARG A 292 13.51 17.46 4.59
N ASP A 293 13.48 16.14 4.74
CA ASP A 293 14.54 15.39 5.39
C ASP A 293 15.84 15.46 4.57
N ALA A 294 15.76 15.40 3.24
CA ALA A 294 16.91 15.63 2.37
C ALA A 294 17.45 17.07 2.48
N GLU A 295 16.57 18.07 2.63
CA GLU A 295 16.95 19.48 2.84
C GLU A 295 17.78 19.66 4.11
N THR A 296 17.35 18.99 5.19
CA THR A 296 18.03 19.07 6.50
C THR A 296 19.32 18.25 6.51
N ALA A 297 19.31 17.03 5.99
CA ALA A 297 20.48 16.14 5.95
C ALA A 297 21.59 16.68 5.05
N SER A 298 21.22 17.29 3.90
CA SER A 298 22.16 17.84 2.92
C SER A 298 22.08 19.37 2.87
N HIS A 299 22.15 20.01 4.04
CA HIS A 299 21.96 21.46 4.18
C HIS A 299 22.86 22.30 3.27
N TRP A 300 24.14 21.95 3.12
CA TRP A 300 25.10 22.72 2.34
C TRP A 300 24.98 22.55 0.82
N THR A 301 24.26 21.52 0.34
CA THR A 301 24.09 21.25 -1.09
C THR A 301 22.64 21.46 -1.51
N TYR A 302 21.82 20.42 -1.40
CA TYR A 302 20.41 20.45 -1.76
C TYR A 302 19.63 21.48 -0.92
N GLY A 303 19.90 21.57 0.39
CA GLY A 303 19.23 22.55 1.26
C GLY A 303 19.55 24.00 0.92
N PHE A 304 20.81 24.30 0.58
CA PHE A 304 21.21 25.62 0.10
C PHE A 304 20.55 25.94 -1.23
N LEU A 305 20.48 24.98 -2.15
CA LEU A 305 19.82 25.13 -3.45
C LEU A 305 18.33 25.47 -3.31
N VAL A 306 17.61 24.77 -2.44
CA VAL A 306 16.18 25.06 -2.15
C VAL A 306 16.00 26.51 -1.67
N LYS A 307 16.84 26.94 -0.71
CA LYS A 307 16.79 28.30 -0.17
C LYS A 307 17.17 29.36 -1.21
N ALA A 308 18.16 29.08 -2.05
CA ALA A 308 18.59 29.97 -3.12
C ALA A 308 17.50 30.12 -4.19
N GLU A 309 16.86 29.02 -4.61
CA GLU A 309 15.76 29.03 -5.57
C GLU A 309 14.55 29.79 -5.05
N SER A 310 14.17 29.57 -3.79
CA SER A 310 13.06 30.29 -3.15
C SER A 310 13.33 31.81 -3.08
N LYS A 311 14.54 32.23 -2.67
CA LYS A 311 14.90 33.66 -2.66
C LYS A 311 14.93 34.25 -4.07
N TRP A 312 15.46 33.50 -5.04
CA TRP A 312 15.59 33.93 -6.42
C TRP A 312 14.22 34.11 -7.08
N THR A 313 13.34 33.12 -6.97
CA THR A 313 11.99 33.19 -7.54
C THR A 313 11.15 34.29 -6.90
N ARG A 314 11.30 34.50 -5.59
CA ARG A 314 10.69 35.63 -4.89
C ARG A 314 11.18 36.98 -5.40
N LEU A 315 12.50 37.14 -5.57
CA LEU A 315 13.10 38.39 -6.05
C LEU A 315 12.56 38.79 -7.43
N TRP A 316 12.32 37.81 -8.29
CA TRP A 316 11.85 38.03 -9.67
C TRP A 316 10.32 37.94 -9.82
N GLY A 317 9.56 37.71 -8.74
CA GLY A 317 8.10 37.55 -8.80
C GLY A 317 7.65 36.36 -9.63
N LEU A 318 8.45 35.28 -9.67
CA LEU A 318 8.22 34.09 -10.50
C LEU A 318 7.56 32.94 -9.73
N GLU A 319 7.15 33.18 -8.48
CA GLU A 319 6.70 32.13 -7.54
C GLU A 319 5.54 31.30 -8.14
N ASP A 320 4.58 31.95 -8.78
CA ASP A 320 3.34 31.34 -9.30
C ASP A 320 3.26 31.31 -10.84
N THR A 321 4.39 31.36 -11.54
CA THR A 321 4.36 31.30 -13.01
C THR A 321 4.25 29.85 -13.50
N ASP A 322 3.30 29.58 -14.39
CA ASP A 322 3.14 28.25 -15.03
C ASP A 322 4.45 27.75 -15.65
N LEU A 323 5.25 28.68 -16.19
CA LEU A 323 6.54 28.42 -16.80
C LEU A 323 7.56 27.82 -15.81
N ARG A 324 7.55 28.26 -14.54
CA ARG A 324 8.34 27.64 -13.46
C ARG A 324 7.92 26.19 -13.26
N GLY A 325 6.61 25.94 -13.19
CA GLY A 325 6.03 24.61 -13.06
C GLY A 325 6.46 23.68 -14.20
N TYR A 326 6.35 24.13 -15.46
CA TYR A 326 6.79 23.36 -16.61
C TYR A 326 8.30 23.08 -16.62
N ALA A 327 9.13 24.08 -16.29
CA ALA A 327 10.57 23.91 -16.22
C ALA A 327 10.96 22.88 -15.14
N TYR A 328 10.35 23.00 -13.95
CA TYR A 328 10.51 22.05 -12.87
C TYR A 328 10.11 20.63 -13.30
N LEU A 329 8.91 20.46 -13.86
CA LEU A 329 8.39 19.15 -14.28
C LEU A 329 9.23 18.50 -15.37
N LEU A 330 9.73 19.28 -16.34
CA LEU A 330 10.62 18.78 -17.38
C LEU A 330 11.94 18.27 -16.78
N ALA A 331 12.56 19.04 -15.90
CA ALA A 331 13.79 18.65 -15.24
C ALA A 331 13.59 17.43 -14.33
N PHE A 332 12.51 17.44 -13.53
CA PHE A 332 12.10 16.34 -12.68
C PHE A 332 11.91 15.06 -13.48
N ALA A 333 11.07 15.09 -14.53
CA ALA A 333 10.85 13.93 -15.38
C ALA A 333 12.16 13.45 -16.04
N SER A 334 13.01 14.37 -16.50
CA SER A 334 14.28 14.03 -17.14
C SER A 334 15.27 13.30 -16.23
N SER A 335 15.15 13.44 -14.90
CA SER A 335 16.00 12.70 -13.95
C SER A 335 15.28 11.51 -13.33
N THR A 336 13.98 11.62 -13.03
CA THR A 336 13.17 10.54 -12.44
C THR A 336 13.10 9.33 -13.37
N PHE A 337 12.77 9.52 -14.66
CA PHE A 337 12.62 8.38 -15.59
C PHE A 337 13.93 7.60 -15.78
N PRO A 338 15.08 8.22 -16.09
CA PRO A 338 16.34 7.48 -16.21
C PRO A 338 16.81 6.89 -14.89
N THR A 339 16.59 7.55 -13.74
CA THR A 339 17.00 7.00 -12.42
C THR A 339 16.15 5.79 -12.05
N PHE A 340 14.84 5.88 -12.28
CA PHE A 340 13.91 4.77 -12.09
C PHE A 340 14.25 3.62 -13.03
N ILE A 341 14.42 3.90 -14.33
CA ILE A 341 14.86 2.90 -15.30
C ILE A 341 16.22 2.36 -14.91
N TYR A 342 17.22 3.12 -14.47
CA TYR A 342 18.52 2.57 -14.09
C TYR A 342 18.42 1.62 -12.88
N LYS A 343 17.54 1.92 -11.93
CA LYS A 343 17.25 1.06 -10.78
C LYS A 343 16.47 -0.21 -11.15
N PHE A 344 15.60 -0.15 -12.15
CA PHE A 344 14.74 -1.27 -12.60
C PHE A 344 15.24 -1.97 -13.86
N ALA A 345 16.15 -1.35 -14.61
CA ALA A 345 16.82 -1.88 -15.79
C ALA A 345 17.72 -2.97 -15.24
N PRO A 346 17.47 -4.21 -15.62
CA PRO A 346 18.16 -5.33 -15.05
C PRO A 346 19.61 -5.28 -15.52
N THR A 347 20.50 -4.71 -14.73
CA THR A 347 21.91 -5.09 -14.79
C THR A 347 21.97 -6.53 -14.32
N ASN A 348 21.76 -7.41 -15.29
CA ASN A 348 21.82 -8.86 -15.23
C ASN A 348 20.70 -9.51 -14.41
N TRP A 349 19.58 -9.84 -15.04
CA TRP A 349 18.74 -11.02 -14.67
C TRP A 349 19.47 -12.37 -14.86
N ALA A 350 20.81 -12.35 -14.81
CA ALA A 350 21.72 -13.47 -14.75
C ALA A 350 22.77 -13.30 -13.62
N SER A 351 22.67 -12.27 -12.76
CA SER A 351 23.15 -12.47 -11.40
C SER A 351 22.13 -13.41 -10.78
N ARG A 352 22.60 -14.62 -10.47
CA ARG A 352 21.91 -15.46 -9.51
C ARG A 352 21.64 -14.53 -8.33
N GLY A 353 20.37 -14.25 -8.04
CA GLY A 353 19.99 -13.96 -6.66
C GLY A 353 20.69 -14.99 -5.77
N PRO A 354 21.01 -14.66 -4.51
CA PRO A 354 21.78 -15.57 -3.63
C PRO A 354 21.29 -16.98 -3.90
N GLY A 355 22.20 -17.84 -4.38
CA GLY A 355 21.88 -18.97 -5.25
C GLY A 355 20.91 -19.97 -4.64
N PRO A 356 20.98 -21.26 -4.97
CA PRO A 356 20.53 -22.25 -3.99
C PRO A 356 21.50 -22.20 -2.79
N GLU A 357 21.46 -21.12 -2.01
CA GLU A 357 22.12 -21.00 -0.71
C GLU A 357 21.30 -21.80 0.28
N HIS A 358 21.71 -23.05 0.34
CA HIS A 358 21.68 -23.93 1.50
C HIS A 358 20.33 -24.34 2.07
N LYS A 359 20.37 -25.57 2.62
CA LYS A 359 19.35 -26.27 3.39
C LYS A 359 19.01 -25.49 4.68
N SER A 360 18.53 -24.25 4.56
CA SER A 360 18.00 -23.52 5.72
C SER A 360 16.71 -24.21 6.13
N LYS A 361 16.57 -24.50 7.42
CA LYS A 361 15.35 -25.07 8.01
C LYS A 361 14.17 -24.17 7.62
N ASP A 362 13.07 -24.78 7.21
CA ASP A 362 11.84 -24.08 6.85
C ASP A 362 11.43 -23.07 7.95
N PRO A 363 10.96 -21.86 7.60
CA PRO A 363 10.64 -20.83 8.58
C PRO A 363 9.57 -21.25 9.58
N LEU A 364 8.55 -22.02 9.16
CA LEU A 364 7.54 -22.55 10.08
C LEU A 364 8.17 -23.57 11.03
N ALA A 365 8.96 -24.51 10.50
CA ALA A 365 9.68 -25.48 11.34
C ALA A 365 10.63 -24.82 12.34
N GLN A 366 11.25 -23.69 11.97
CA GLN A 366 12.07 -22.89 12.88
C GLN A 366 11.22 -22.26 13.98
N THR A 367 10.10 -21.61 13.65
CA THR A 367 9.20 -21.02 14.66
C THR A 367 8.64 -22.08 15.61
N LEU A 368 8.29 -23.27 15.12
CA LEU A 368 7.84 -24.37 15.98
C LEU A 368 8.94 -24.83 16.94
N ARG A 369 10.19 -24.95 16.45
CA ARG A 369 11.33 -25.34 17.28
C ARG A 369 11.61 -24.27 18.34
N GLU A 370 11.63 -23.00 17.96
CA GLU A 370 11.80 -21.88 18.89
C GLU A 370 10.70 -21.87 19.97
N LEU A 371 9.43 -22.10 19.60
CA LEU A 371 8.32 -22.19 20.55
C LEU A 371 8.53 -23.30 21.58
N VAL A 372 8.93 -24.49 21.12
CA VAL A 372 9.18 -25.64 21.98
C VAL A 372 10.42 -25.39 22.85
N ASP A 373 11.53 -24.92 22.27
CA ASP A 373 12.81 -24.68 22.95
C ASP A 373 12.75 -23.52 23.96
N MET A 374 11.85 -22.55 23.78
CA MET A 374 11.64 -21.45 24.74
C MET A 374 11.04 -21.91 26.07
N LEU A 375 10.40 -23.08 26.12
CA LEU A 375 9.79 -23.61 27.33
C LEU A 375 10.72 -24.63 27.98
N SER A 376 11.07 -24.43 29.25
CA SER A 376 11.74 -25.45 30.06
C SER A 376 10.85 -26.70 30.22
N GLU A 377 11.44 -27.86 30.57
CA GLU A 377 10.66 -29.10 30.75
C GLU A 377 9.54 -28.95 31.79
N GLU A 378 9.79 -28.19 32.87
CA GLU A 378 8.78 -27.88 33.89
C GLU A 378 7.66 -26.95 33.39
N GLU A 379 7.97 -26.02 32.49
CA GLU A 379 6.99 -25.13 31.86
C GLU A 379 6.19 -25.85 30.79
N ARG A 380 6.81 -26.73 30.00
CA ARG A 380 6.11 -27.60 29.05
C ARG A 380 5.08 -28.48 29.76
N GLU A 381 5.46 -29.08 30.88
CA GLU A 381 4.55 -29.93 31.64
C GLU A 381 3.44 -29.12 32.32
N ARG A 382 3.72 -27.89 32.76
CA ARG A 382 2.68 -26.96 33.24
C ARG A 382 1.75 -26.49 32.12
N PHE A 383 2.29 -26.22 30.94
CA PHE A 383 1.53 -25.74 29.78
C PHE A 383 0.66 -26.85 29.19
N ARG A 384 1.16 -28.09 29.14
CA ARG A 384 0.39 -29.30 28.78
C ARG A 384 -0.79 -29.58 29.70
N LYS A 385 -0.74 -29.15 30.96
CA LYS A 385 -1.88 -29.31 31.90
C LYS A 385 -3.04 -28.37 31.59
N THR A 386 -2.87 -27.40 30.69
CA THR A 386 -3.96 -26.56 30.22
C THR A 386 -4.49 -27.12 28.90
N ASP A 387 -5.81 -27.24 28.73
CA ASP A 387 -6.44 -27.74 27.49
C ASP A 387 -5.88 -27.06 26.23
N ARG A 388 -5.64 -25.75 26.32
CA ARG A 388 -5.08 -24.95 25.23
C ARG A 388 -3.59 -25.21 25.00
N GLY A 389 -2.80 -25.31 26.07
CA GLY A 389 -1.37 -25.53 25.97
C GLY A 389 -1.02 -26.94 25.50
N GLU A 390 -1.81 -27.95 25.87
CA GLU A 390 -1.70 -29.31 25.33
C GLU A 390 -1.87 -29.33 23.81
N LYS A 391 -2.91 -28.67 23.29
CA LYS A 391 -3.18 -28.58 21.85
C LYS A 391 -2.05 -27.89 21.09
N ILE A 392 -1.60 -26.72 21.56
CA ILE A 392 -0.55 -25.94 20.89
C ILE A 392 0.78 -26.70 20.87
N LEU A 393 1.19 -27.26 22.01
CA LEU A 393 2.41 -28.06 22.09
C LEU A 393 2.29 -29.34 21.27
N GLY A 394 1.14 -30.01 21.31
CA GLY A 394 0.87 -31.18 20.50
C GLY A 394 0.98 -30.89 18.99
N LEU A 395 0.40 -29.78 18.53
CA LEU A 395 0.51 -29.32 17.14
C LEU A 395 1.94 -28.94 16.73
N ALA A 396 2.69 -28.30 17.64
CA ALA A 396 4.08 -27.92 17.39
C ALA A 396 4.99 -29.17 17.31
N GLU A 397 4.87 -30.09 18.26
CA GLU A 397 5.64 -31.34 18.29
C GLU A 397 5.26 -32.27 17.12
N ALA A 398 3.96 -32.39 16.80
CA ALA A 398 3.50 -33.15 15.63
C ALA A 398 3.96 -32.52 14.32
N GLY A 399 3.97 -31.18 14.25
CA GLY A 399 4.56 -30.43 13.16
C GLY A 399 6.04 -30.77 13.00
N LEU A 400 6.84 -30.64 14.05
CA LEU A 400 8.29 -30.89 14.02
C LEU A 400 8.66 -32.32 13.60
N LYS A 401 7.75 -33.29 13.76
CA LYS A 401 7.90 -34.67 13.25
C LYS A 401 7.72 -34.78 11.72
N LYS A 402 7.14 -33.79 11.05
CA LYS A 402 7.06 -33.75 9.59
C LYS A 402 8.45 -33.51 9.03
N GLU A 403 8.92 -34.44 8.18
CA GLU A 403 10.26 -34.40 7.59
C GLU A 403 10.37 -33.42 6.41
N GLN A 404 9.24 -33.01 5.82
CA GLN A 404 9.19 -32.13 4.64
C GLN A 404 8.36 -30.89 4.94
N TRP A 405 9.01 -29.73 4.82
CA TRP A 405 8.41 -28.42 4.96
C TRP A 405 8.83 -27.57 3.75
N ASN A 406 7.85 -26.90 3.12
CA ASN A 406 8.06 -26.02 1.96
C ASN A 406 7.23 -24.73 2.09
N THR A 407 7.08 -24.20 3.31
CA THR A 407 6.25 -23.03 3.63
C THR A 407 6.67 -21.83 2.80
N ARG A 408 7.97 -21.64 2.57
CA ARG A 408 8.48 -20.53 1.75
C ARG A 408 8.04 -20.67 0.29
N GLU A 409 8.17 -21.85 -0.29
CA GLU A 409 7.74 -22.14 -1.65
C GLU A 409 6.23 -22.03 -1.80
N GLU A 410 5.46 -22.49 -0.80
CA GLU A 410 4.00 -22.34 -0.74
C GLU A 410 3.58 -20.87 -0.69
N VAL A 411 4.27 -20.05 0.12
CA VAL A 411 4.03 -18.60 0.18
C VAL A 411 4.31 -17.94 -1.18
N LEU A 412 5.42 -18.29 -1.83
CA LEU A 412 5.76 -17.76 -3.15
C LEU A 412 4.75 -18.20 -4.21
N GLU A 413 4.25 -19.43 -4.13
CA GLU A 413 3.21 -19.95 -5.00
C GLU A 413 1.88 -19.22 -4.79
N ASP A 414 1.48 -18.96 -3.55
CA ASP A 414 0.27 -18.20 -3.22
C ASP A 414 0.36 -16.75 -3.75
N ILE A 415 1.51 -16.09 -3.59
CA ILE A 415 1.74 -14.74 -4.15
C ILE A 415 1.67 -14.79 -5.68
N ARG A 416 2.34 -15.76 -6.32
CA ARG A 416 2.31 -15.92 -7.77
C ARG A 416 0.89 -16.14 -8.31
N ASN A 417 0.11 -16.95 -7.61
CA ASN A 417 -1.29 -17.21 -7.95
C ASN A 417 -2.15 -15.96 -7.78
N ALA A 418 -1.95 -15.20 -6.69
CA ALA A 418 -2.65 -13.94 -6.47
C ALA A 418 -2.33 -12.89 -7.56
N LEU A 419 -1.10 -12.89 -8.09
CA LEU A 419 -0.67 -12.02 -9.18
C LEU A 419 -1.12 -12.48 -10.57
N GLY A 420 -1.79 -13.64 -10.69
CA GLY A 420 -2.18 -14.19 -11.98
C GLY A 420 -1.01 -14.68 -12.84
N LEU A 421 0.19 -14.85 -12.25
CA LEU A 421 1.43 -15.21 -12.94
C LEU A 421 1.55 -16.72 -13.25
N GLN A 422 0.43 -17.41 -13.51
CA GLN A 422 0.50 -18.83 -13.84
C GLN A 422 1.33 -19.03 -15.12
N ARG A 423 2.41 -19.81 -15.03
CA ARG A 423 2.95 -20.47 -16.21
C ARG A 423 1.82 -21.32 -16.75
N ASP A 424 1.41 -21.08 -17.99
CA ASP A 424 0.58 -22.00 -18.77
C ASP A 424 1.19 -23.41 -18.69
N ARG A 425 0.79 -24.20 -17.69
CA ARG A 425 0.88 -25.64 -17.77
C ARG A 425 -0.20 -25.99 -18.77
N LYS A 426 0.24 -26.07 -20.04
CA LYS A 426 -0.44 -26.70 -21.16
C LYS A 426 -1.60 -27.53 -20.65
N VAL A 427 -2.81 -27.07 -20.93
CA VAL A 427 -4.00 -27.91 -20.92
C VAL A 427 -3.64 -29.12 -21.79
N LYS A 428 -3.24 -30.21 -21.15
CA LYS A 428 -3.03 -31.49 -21.79
C LYS A 428 -4.43 -31.88 -22.23
N GLY A 429 -4.70 -31.70 -23.52
CA GLY A 429 -6.00 -31.94 -24.10
C GLY A 429 -6.55 -33.27 -23.58
N ARG A 430 -7.75 -33.21 -23.01
CA ARG A 430 -8.65 -34.37 -22.98
C ARG A 430 -9.03 -34.66 -24.43
N SER A 431 -8.09 -35.26 -25.17
CA SER A 431 -8.40 -36.15 -26.27
C SER A 431 -8.66 -37.51 -25.62
N GLY A 432 -9.93 -37.78 -25.33
CA GLY A 432 -10.36 -39.01 -24.69
C GLY A 432 -11.87 -39.19 -24.80
N ARG A 433 -12.29 -39.67 -25.98
CA ARG A 433 -13.50 -40.46 -26.25
C ARG A 433 -14.84 -39.92 -25.74
N LYS A 434 -15.67 -39.44 -26.66
CA LYS A 434 -16.68 -40.29 -27.31
C LYS A 434 -16.90 -39.82 -28.74
#